data_AF-A0A6I3I976-F1
#
_entry.id   AF-A0A6I3I976-F1
#
_cell.length_a   1.000
_cell.length_b   1.000
_cell.length_c   1.000
_cell.angle_alpha   90.00
_cell.angle_beta   90.00
_cell.angle_gamma   90.00
#
_symmetry.space_group_name_H-M   'P 1'
#
loop_
_entity.id
_entity.type
_entity.pdbx_description
1 polymer ?
#
loop_
_entity_poly.entity_id
_entity_poly.type
_entity_poly.pdbx_seq_one_letter_code
_entity_poly.pdbx_strand_id
1 'polypeptide(L)'
;MISSLTSFCNDLWAMAKRHVILASTLVFLCLFFMGFSYYIGFVQMSVLLAPVALIAWWMIQRRGPKTGSAEVLSVVSSIAIAFVAVFALIQAVPYGRSHSNGPVTGEPQWATPQTRELMVRACFGCHSNEVKYPSYANIAPISWAVQSHIDDGRGSVNYSEFSANSRRGRNTLRVIQSGFMPPSYYTRFGRHPEAKLTAEEMKTLIAGLEATPGLHR
;
A
#
# COMPACT_ATOMS: atom_id res chain seq x y z
N MET A 1 37.08 5.56 -3.15
CA MET A 1 35.72 4.98 -3.00
C MET A 1 35.74 3.60 -2.35
N ILE A 2 36.58 2.66 -2.79
CA ILE A 2 36.62 1.28 -2.27
C ILE A 2 37.08 1.20 -0.79
N SER A 3 38.10 1.97 -0.40
CA SER A 3 38.62 1.99 1.00
C SER A 3 37.60 2.51 2.04
N SER A 4 36.75 3.45 1.62
CA SER A 4 35.68 4.01 2.46
C SER A 4 34.50 3.05 2.64
N LEU A 5 34.27 2.16 1.67
CA LEU A 5 33.24 1.14 1.78
C LEU A 5 33.69 0.03 2.74
N THR A 6 34.96 -0.40 2.64
CA THR A 6 35.51 -1.42 3.52
C THR A 6 35.60 -0.97 4.98
N SER A 7 35.96 0.29 5.24
CA SER A 7 35.97 0.83 6.61
C SER A 7 34.55 0.87 7.19
N PHE A 8 33.59 1.37 6.41
CA PHE A 8 32.19 1.40 6.80
C PHE A 8 31.63 0.01 7.12
N CYS A 9 31.91 -1.00 6.28
CA CYS A 9 31.47 -2.37 6.53
C CYS A 9 32.09 -2.97 7.80
N ASN A 10 33.37 -2.67 8.07
CA ASN A 10 34.05 -3.14 9.28
C ASN A 10 33.46 -2.49 10.55
N ASP A 11 33.17 -1.20 10.50
CA ASP A 11 32.53 -0.48 11.61
C ASP A 11 31.11 -0.99 11.86
N LEU A 12 30.34 -1.25 10.80
CA LEU A 12 29.00 -1.82 10.88
C LEU A 12 29.04 -3.24 11.49
N TRP A 13 30.03 -4.05 11.11
CA TRP A 13 30.21 -5.39 11.64
C TRP A 13 30.63 -5.39 13.11
N ALA A 14 31.56 -4.52 13.49
CA ALA A 14 31.96 -4.34 14.88
C ALA A 14 30.79 -3.86 15.74
N MET A 15 29.96 -2.96 15.20
CA MET A 15 28.74 -2.50 15.84
C MET A 15 27.71 -3.62 16.02
N ALA A 16 27.45 -4.42 14.98
CA ALA A 16 26.53 -5.55 15.04
C ALA A 16 26.96 -6.58 16.09
N LYS A 17 28.27 -6.84 16.21
CA LYS A 17 28.84 -7.68 17.28
C LYS A 17 28.71 -7.07 18.67
N ARG A 18 28.76 -5.75 18.79
CA ARG A 18 28.60 -5.05 20.08
C ARG A 18 27.14 -5.04 20.54
N HIS A 19 26.19 -5.03 19.61
CA HIS A 19 24.76 -4.93 19.89
C HIS A 19 23.96 -6.05 19.21
N VAL A 20 24.35 -7.30 19.45
CA VAL A 20 23.75 -8.49 18.79
C VAL A 20 22.25 -8.56 18.99
N ILE A 21 21.75 -8.22 20.20
CA ILE A 21 20.31 -8.24 20.51
C ILE A 21 19.57 -7.22 19.64
N LEU A 22 20.02 -5.96 19.61
CA LEU A 22 19.43 -4.92 18.78
C LEU A 22 19.45 -5.30 17.29
N ALA A 23 20.61 -5.74 16.79
CA ALA A 23 20.77 -6.14 15.40
C ALA A 23 19.82 -7.29 15.03
N SER A 24 19.73 -8.32 15.86
CA SER A 24 18.85 -9.48 15.63
C SER A 24 17.37 -9.08 15.67
N THR A 25 16.96 -8.24 16.63
CA THR A 25 15.58 -7.73 16.71
C THR A 25 15.21 -6.89 15.50
N LEU A 26 16.10 -5.97 15.07
CA LEU A 26 15.84 -5.15 13.88
C LEU A 26 15.76 -5.98 12.61
N VAL A 27 16.64 -6.97 12.44
CA VAL A 27 16.56 -7.90 11.29
C VAL A 27 15.23 -8.65 11.27
N PHE A 28 14.80 -9.20 12.41
CA PHE A 28 13.51 -9.87 12.51
C PHE A 28 12.35 -8.93 12.17
N LEU A 29 12.34 -7.71 12.72
CA LEU A 29 11.31 -6.70 12.41
C LEU A 29 11.31 -6.34 10.92
N CYS A 30 12.48 -6.13 10.31
CA CYS A 30 12.58 -5.85 8.88
C CYS A 30 11.99 -6.98 8.03
N LEU A 31 12.36 -8.24 8.30
CA LEU A 31 11.83 -9.39 7.57
C LEU A 31 10.31 -9.55 7.76
N PHE A 32 9.83 -9.40 8.99
CA PHE A 32 8.40 -9.47 9.30
C PHE A 32 7.63 -8.37 8.56
N PHE A 33 8.07 -7.12 8.64
CA PHE A 33 7.41 -6.02 7.96
C PHE A 33 7.52 -6.11 6.46
N MET A 34 8.63 -6.58 5.88
CA MET A 34 8.74 -6.80 4.43
C MET A 34 7.74 -7.88 3.97
N GLY A 35 7.66 -9.00 4.69
CA GLY A 35 6.69 -10.07 4.41
C GLY A 35 5.25 -9.57 4.54
N PHE A 36 4.94 -8.86 5.62
CA PHE A 36 3.62 -8.27 5.85
C PHE A 36 3.28 -7.23 4.78
N SER A 37 4.21 -6.34 4.43
CA SER A 37 4.09 -5.31 3.38
C SER A 37 3.74 -5.94 2.03
N TYR A 38 4.46 -6.98 1.63
CA TYR A 38 4.17 -7.73 0.42
C TYR A 38 2.78 -8.38 0.48
N TYR A 39 2.44 -8.97 1.62
CA TYR A 39 1.17 -9.66 1.82
C TYR A 39 -0.05 -8.73 1.74
N ILE A 40 0.06 -7.50 2.21
CA ILE A 40 -1.02 -6.49 2.17
C ILE A 40 -0.97 -5.56 0.94
N GLY A 41 0.04 -5.70 0.07
CA GLY A 41 0.22 -4.82 -1.10
C GLY A 41 0.62 -3.39 -0.72
N PHE A 42 1.39 -3.22 0.36
CA PHE A 42 1.83 -1.92 0.88
C PHE A 42 3.32 -1.92 1.19
N VAL A 43 4.16 -1.72 0.17
CA VAL A 43 5.63 -1.75 0.28
C VAL A 43 6.16 -0.63 1.19
N GLN A 44 5.44 0.50 1.27
CA GLN A 44 5.86 1.69 2.02
C GLN A 44 5.95 1.45 3.55
N MET A 45 5.30 0.40 4.09
CA MET A 45 5.41 0.02 5.52
C MET A 45 6.86 -0.28 5.92
N SER A 46 7.61 -0.92 5.02
CA SER A 46 9.01 -1.28 5.27
C SER A 46 9.92 -0.06 5.38
N VAL A 47 9.62 1.02 4.65
CA VAL A 47 10.38 2.27 4.67
C VAL A 47 10.27 2.96 6.04
N LEU A 48 9.14 2.82 6.73
CA LEU A 48 8.92 3.42 8.05
C LEU A 48 9.75 2.77 9.16
N LEU A 49 10.34 1.59 8.93
CA LEU A 49 11.27 0.98 9.90
C LEU A 49 12.62 1.68 9.96
N ALA A 50 13.06 2.32 8.88
CA ALA A 50 14.35 3.02 8.85
C ALA A 50 14.43 4.13 9.93
N PRO A 51 13.49 5.09 10.04
CA PRO A 51 13.54 6.09 11.10
C PRO A 51 13.38 5.47 12.50
N VAL A 52 12.60 4.39 12.66
CA VAL A 52 12.48 3.68 13.95
C VAL A 52 13.83 3.11 14.37
N ALA A 53 14.52 2.42 13.46
CA ALA A 53 15.84 1.85 13.71
C ALA A 53 16.87 2.93 14.07
N LEU A 54 16.87 4.06 13.35
CA LEU A 54 17.78 5.18 13.60
C LEU A 54 17.55 5.82 14.98
N ILE A 55 16.29 6.07 15.35
CA ILE A 55 15.95 6.65 16.66
C ILE A 55 16.28 5.67 17.79
N ALA A 56 15.90 4.39 17.64
CA ALA A 56 16.20 3.37 18.64
C ALA A 56 17.71 3.22 18.84
N TRP A 57 18.48 3.21 17.75
CA TRP A 57 19.94 3.17 17.78
C TRP A 57 20.54 4.39 18.48
N TRP A 58 20.07 5.60 18.17
CA TRP A 58 20.49 6.83 18.84
C TRP A 58 20.19 6.79 20.35
N MET A 59 19.01 6.32 20.75
CA MET A 59 18.64 6.16 22.16
C MET A 59 19.54 5.16 22.87
N ILE A 60 19.86 4.03 22.23
CA ILE A 60 20.70 2.98 22.81
C ILE A 60 22.13 3.46 22.98
N GLN A 61 22.70 4.19 22.02
CA GLN A 61 24.04 4.76 22.16
C GLN A 61 24.15 5.80 23.27
N ARG A 62 23.07 6.55 23.54
CA ARG A 62 23.02 7.49 24.66
C ARG A 62 22.86 6.79 26.01
N ARG A 63 22.39 5.54 26.02
CA ARG A 63 22.32 4.73 27.23
C ARG A 63 23.67 4.01 27.39
N GLY A 64 24.29 4.13 28.56
CA GLY A 64 25.54 3.42 28.85
C GLY A 64 25.42 1.90 28.68
N PRO A 65 26.54 1.16 28.59
CA PRO A 65 26.53 -0.28 28.39
C PRO A 65 25.78 -1.00 29.52
N LYS A 66 24.91 -1.93 29.14
CA LYS A 66 24.16 -2.82 30.04
C LYS A 66 24.39 -4.27 29.63
N THR A 67 24.12 -5.22 30.53
CA THR A 67 24.24 -6.65 30.27
C THR A 67 22.99 -7.40 30.74
N GLY A 68 22.77 -8.60 30.20
CA GLY A 68 21.68 -9.49 30.62
C GLY A 68 20.28 -8.90 30.36
N SER A 69 19.36 -9.06 31.31
CA SER A 69 17.97 -8.60 31.19
C SER A 69 17.84 -7.07 31.07
N ALA A 70 18.77 -6.32 31.66
CA ALA A 70 18.78 -4.87 31.61
C ALA A 70 19.13 -4.33 30.20
N GLU A 71 19.94 -5.07 29.44
CA GLU A 71 20.21 -4.79 28.04
C GLU A 71 18.95 -5.00 27.19
N VAL A 72 18.32 -6.17 27.32
CA VAL A 72 17.09 -6.52 26.60
C VAL A 72 15.99 -5.47 26.84
N LEU A 73 15.74 -5.11 28.09
CA LEU A 73 14.74 -4.09 28.43
C LEU A 73 15.07 -2.72 27.82
N SER A 74 16.35 -2.35 27.79
CA SER A 74 16.79 -1.10 27.18
C SER A 74 16.56 -1.08 25.66
N VAL A 75 16.86 -2.19 24.98
CA VAL A 75 16.65 -2.35 23.54
C VAL A 75 15.15 -2.29 23.21
N VAL A 76 14.35 -3.13 23.86
CA VAL A 76 12.90 -3.21 23.62
C VAL A 76 12.20 -1.87 23.90
N SER A 77 12.50 -1.23 25.03
CA SER A 77 11.92 0.08 25.35
C SER A 77 12.31 1.17 24.34
N SER A 78 13.55 1.16 23.84
CA SER A 78 14.00 2.15 22.85
C SER A 78 13.30 1.96 21.51
N ILE A 79 13.14 0.70 21.05
CA ILE A 79 12.40 0.39 19.83
C ILE A 79 10.93 0.78 19.98
N ALA A 80 10.30 0.47 21.11
CA ALA A 80 8.90 0.83 21.36
C ALA A 80 8.68 2.34 21.36
N ILE A 81 9.54 3.11 22.05
CA ILE A 81 9.48 4.58 22.07
C ILE A 81 9.71 5.15 20.67
N ALA A 82 10.71 4.65 19.94
CA ALA A 82 10.98 5.07 18.57
C ALA A 82 9.79 4.80 17.64
N PHE A 83 9.15 3.63 17.77
CA PHE A 83 7.97 3.28 16.99
C PHE A 83 6.80 4.21 17.27
N VAL A 84 6.48 4.47 18.54
CA VAL A 84 5.42 5.40 18.94
C VAL A 84 5.71 6.81 18.44
N ALA A 85 6.95 7.29 18.58
CA ALA A 85 7.36 8.60 18.11
C ALA A 85 7.20 8.75 16.59
N VAL A 86 7.70 7.79 15.81
CA VAL A 86 7.54 7.79 14.34
C VAL A 86 6.07 7.71 13.97
N PHE A 87 5.30 6.81 14.60
CA PHE A 87 3.86 6.66 14.33
C PHE A 87 3.08 7.95 14.61
N ALA A 88 3.41 8.67 15.69
CA ALA A 88 2.81 9.97 16.00
C ALA A 88 3.21 11.04 14.97
N LEU A 89 4.48 11.10 14.58
CA LEU A 89 4.99 12.07 13.61
C LEU A 89 4.34 11.89 12.23
N ILE A 90 4.18 10.66 11.75
CA ILE A 90 3.55 10.43 10.44
C ILE A 90 2.08 10.85 10.41
N GLN A 91 1.36 10.89 11.54
CA GLN A 91 -0.03 11.38 11.52
C GLN A 91 -0.12 12.87 11.13
N ALA A 92 0.97 13.64 11.24
CA ALA A 92 1.00 15.04 10.86
C ALA A 92 0.97 15.26 9.33
N VAL A 93 1.23 14.24 8.51
CA VAL A 93 1.13 14.34 7.04
C VAL A 93 -0.28 13.92 6.62
N PRO A 94 -1.14 14.86 6.15
CA PRO A 94 -2.58 14.62 5.99
C PRO A 94 -2.97 13.91 4.69
N TYR A 95 -2.03 13.23 4.04
CA TYR A 95 -2.29 12.53 2.78
C TYR A 95 -3.37 11.45 2.98
N GLY A 96 -4.33 11.39 2.05
CA GLY A 96 -5.47 10.47 2.13
C GLY A 96 -6.49 10.72 3.24
N ARG A 97 -6.43 11.85 3.97
CA ARG A 97 -7.39 12.16 5.07
C ARG A 97 -8.58 13.01 4.63
N SER A 98 -8.49 13.71 3.50
CA SER A 98 -9.57 14.58 3.02
C SER A 98 -10.73 13.82 2.38
N HIS A 99 -10.50 12.57 1.94
CA HIS A 99 -11.48 11.71 1.26
C HIS A 99 -12.22 12.42 0.11
N SER A 100 -11.54 13.35 -0.55
CA SER A 100 -12.12 14.18 -1.59
C SER A 100 -12.26 13.40 -2.89
N ASN A 101 -13.42 13.54 -3.51
CA ASN A 101 -13.73 13.00 -4.82
C ASN A 101 -13.86 14.17 -5.81
N GLY A 102 -13.31 14.00 -7.01
CA GLY A 102 -13.47 14.98 -8.09
C GLY A 102 -14.91 15.02 -8.63
N PRO A 103 -15.22 15.93 -9.57
CA PRO A 103 -16.49 15.91 -10.26
C PRO A 103 -16.63 14.68 -11.16
N VAL A 104 -17.85 14.21 -11.36
CA VAL A 104 -18.16 13.25 -12.43
C VAL A 104 -18.41 14.05 -13.70
N THR A 105 -17.55 13.88 -14.70
CA THR A 105 -17.59 14.62 -15.98
C THR A 105 -17.89 13.73 -17.18
N GLY A 106 -17.84 12.41 -17.01
CA GLY A 106 -18.20 11.44 -18.04
C GLY A 106 -18.25 10.03 -17.50
N GLU A 107 -18.93 9.13 -18.20
CA GLU A 107 -19.00 7.71 -17.86
C GLU A 107 -19.11 6.89 -19.16
N PRO A 108 -18.54 5.66 -19.23
CA PRO A 108 -18.75 4.80 -20.39
C PRO A 108 -20.23 4.60 -20.70
N GLN A 109 -20.56 4.54 -22.00
CA GLN A 109 -21.89 4.17 -22.45
C GLN A 109 -22.04 2.65 -22.35
N TRP A 110 -22.27 2.16 -21.12
CA TRP A 110 -22.32 0.74 -20.81
C TRP A 110 -23.33 0.02 -21.69
N ALA A 111 -22.91 -1.12 -22.27
CA ALA A 111 -23.77 -1.92 -23.12
C ALA A 111 -25.05 -2.38 -22.43
N THR A 112 -24.98 -2.65 -21.12
CA THR A 112 -26.14 -3.03 -20.30
C THR A 112 -26.06 -2.42 -18.89
N PRO A 113 -27.19 -2.26 -18.18
CA PRO A 113 -27.19 -1.88 -16.77
C PRO A 113 -26.37 -2.84 -15.88
N GLN A 114 -26.38 -4.13 -16.21
CA GLN A 114 -25.63 -5.14 -15.47
C GLN A 114 -24.12 -4.97 -15.62
N THR A 115 -23.64 -4.57 -16.80
CA THR A 115 -22.21 -4.24 -17.02
C THR A 115 -21.78 -3.10 -16.10
N ARG A 116 -22.60 -2.04 -16.02
CA ARG A 116 -22.34 -0.92 -15.10
C ARG A 116 -22.30 -1.39 -13.66
N GLU A 117 -23.27 -2.19 -13.23
CA GLU A 117 -23.35 -2.68 -11.84
C GLU A 117 -22.08 -3.44 -11.44
N LEU A 118 -21.61 -4.35 -12.29
CA LEU A 118 -20.40 -5.12 -12.05
C LEU A 118 -19.14 -4.24 -12.01
N MET A 119 -19.05 -3.24 -12.91
CA MET A 119 -17.95 -2.27 -12.92
C MET A 119 -17.94 -1.38 -11.67
N VAL A 120 -19.11 -0.91 -11.22
CA VAL A 120 -19.24 -0.13 -10.00
C VAL A 120 -18.81 -0.95 -8.78
N ARG A 121 -19.24 -2.21 -8.71
CA ARG A 121 -18.88 -3.13 -7.61
C ARG A 121 -17.38 -3.43 -7.56
N ALA A 122 -16.76 -3.74 -8.71
CA ALA A 122 -15.41 -4.29 -8.74
C ALA A 122 -14.31 -3.26 -9.04
N CYS A 123 -14.62 -2.13 -9.69
CA CYS A 123 -13.61 -1.22 -10.24
C CYS A 123 -13.71 0.21 -9.70
N PHE A 124 -14.91 0.71 -9.41
CA PHE A 124 -15.10 2.12 -8.99
C PHE A 124 -14.50 2.42 -7.61
N GLY A 125 -14.21 1.40 -6.80
CA GLY A 125 -13.47 1.57 -5.54
C GLY A 125 -12.09 2.23 -5.68
N CYS A 126 -11.47 2.16 -6.87
CA CYS A 126 -10.19 2.82 -7.17
C CYS A 126 -10.20 3.65 -8.46
N HIS A 127 -11.03 3.30 -9.44
CA HIS A 127 -11.01 3.88 -10.80
C HIS A 127 -12.13 4.90 -11.05
N SER A 128 -12.67 5.57 -10.03
CA SER A 128 -13.74 6.56 -10.21
C SER A 128 -13.58 7.75 -9.26
N ASN A 129 -14.35 8.81 -9.50
CA ASN A 129 -14.55 9.90 -8.55
C ASN A 129 -15.73 9.60 -7.60
N GLU A 130 -16.10 8.34 -7.42
CA GLU A 130 -17.20 7.90 -6.57
C GLU A 130 -16.71 6.91 -5.49
N VAL A 131 -15.44 7.03 -5.11
CA VAL A 131 -14.83 6.17 -4.10
C VAL A 131 -15.51 6.36 -2.76
N LYS A 132 -15.94 5.25 -2.16
CA LYS A 132 -16.43 5.19 -0.79
C LYS A 132 -15.26 4.85 0.13
N TYR A 133 -14.71 5.86 0.78
CA TYR A 133 -13.57 5.68 1.66
C TYR A 133 -13.97 4.88 2.91
N PRO A 134 -13.26 3.79 3.23
CA PRO A 134 -13.53 3.04 4.44
C PRO A 134 -13.05 3.82 5.67
N SER A 135 -13.68 3.59 6.83
CA SER A 135 -13.33 4.29 8.07
C SER A 135 -11.87 4.13 8.51
N TYR A 136 -11.22 3.02 8.14
CA TYR A 136 -9.81 2.77 8.41
C TYR A 136 -8.85 3.59 7.53
N ALA A 137 -9.34 4.27 6.48
CA ALA A 137 -8.54 5.14 5.60
C ALA A 137 -8.24 6.53 6.20
N ASN A 138 -8.42 6.72 7.51
CA ASN A 138 -8.21 8.00 8.20
C ASN A 138 -6.87 8.11 8.94
N ILE A 139 -6.18 6.99 9.13
CA ILE A 139 -5.00 6.88 9.99
C ILE A 139 -3.80 6.51 9.13
N ALA A 140 -2.74 7.30 9.20
CA ALA A 140 -1.49 6.96 8.53
C ALA A 140 -0.86 5.74 9.23
N PRO A 141 -0.17 4.86 8.51
CA PRO A 141 0.12 4.90 7.06
C PRO A 141 -0.97 4.28 6.17
N ILE A 142 -2.08 3.78 6.73
CA ILE A 142 -3.16 3.13 5.96
C ILE A 142 -3.86 4.14 5.05
N SER A 143 -4.10 5.39 5.51
CA SER A 143 -4.67 6.46 4.68
C SER A 143 -3.84 6.72 3.42
N TRP A 144 -2.50 6.68 3.55
CA TRP A 144 -1.60 6.88 2.42
C TRP A 144 -1.65 5.71 1.44
N ALA A 145 -1.74 4.48 1.96
CA ALA A 145 -1.90 3.28 1.14
C ALA A 145 -3.15 3.37 0.26
N VAL A 146 -4.29 3.64 0.91
CA VAL A 146 -5.59 3.73 0.23
C VAL A 146 -5.56 4.84 -0.81
N GLN A 147 -5.08 6.03 -0.45
CA GLN A 147 -5.01 7.15 -1.38
C GLN A 147 -4.07 6.89 -2.57
N SER A 148 -2.89 6.31 -2.32
CA SER A 148 -1.95 5.95 -3.40
C SER A 148 -2.59 4.97 -4.39
N HIS A 149 -3.28 3.93 -3.91
CA HIS A 149 -3.97 2.97 -4.78
C HIS A 149 -5.10 3.63 -5.60
N ILE A 150 -5.82 4.59 -5.03
CA ILE A 150 -6.86 5.36 -5.74
C ILE A 150 -6.22 6.27 -6.79
N ASP A 151 -5.15 6.98 -6.43
CA ASP A 151 -4.44 7.90 -7.34
C ASP A 151 -3.84 7.13 -8.53
N ASP A 152 -3.19 6.00 -8.29
CA ASP A 152 -2.63 5.11 -9.32
C ASP A 152 -3.73 4.50 -10.20
N GLY A 153 -4.86 4.11 -9.57
CA GLY A 153 -6.05 3.61 -10.27
C GLY A 153 -6.61 4.66 -11.24
N ARG A 154 -6.94 5.84 -10.74
CA ARG A 154 -7.44 6.98 -11.54
C ARG A 154 -6.45 7.42 -12.62
N GLY A 155 -5.15 7.42 -12.31
CA GLY A 155 -4.08 7.74 -13.26
C GLY A 155 -3.99 6.75 -14.43
N SER A 156 -4.32 5.48 -14.16
CA SER A 156 -4.42 4.43 -15.18
C SER A 156 -5.69 4.56 -16.00
N VAL A 157 -6.85 4.69 -15.36
CA VAL A 157 -8.15 5.01 -15.97
C VAL A 157 -9.11 5.53 -14.90
N ASN A 158 -9.81 6.63 -15.17
CA ASN A 158 -10.88 7.16 -14.33
C ASN A 158 -12.21 7.07 -15.09
N TYR A 159 -13.11 6.20 -14.65
CA TYR A 159 -14.41 5.98 -15.27
C TYR A 159 -15.39 7.12 -15.03
N SER A 160 -15.15 8.00 -14.04
CA SER A 160 -15.96 9.21 -13.81
C SER A 160 -15.48 10.42 -14.63
N GLU A 161 -14.39 10.27 -15.38
CA GLU A 161 -13.86 11.27 -16.32
C GLU A 161 -13.69 10.62 -17.71
N PHE A 162 -14.54 9.66 -18.02
CA PHE A 162 -14.34 8.80 -19.17
C PHE A 162 -14.60 9.52 -20.50
N SER A 163 -13.75 9.22 -21.48
CA SER A 163 -13.93 9.56 -22.89
C SER A 163 -13.66 8.34 -23.76
N ALA A 164 -14.55 8.06 -24.71
CA ALA A 164 -14.49 6.87 -25.57
C ALA A 164 -13.22 6.81 -26.43
N ASN A 165 -12.59 7.95 -26.72
CA ASN A 165 -11.34 8.04 -27.48
C ASN A 165 -10.09 7.87 -26.60
N SER A 166 -10.25 7.69 -25.28
CA SER A 166 -9.12 7.58 -24.37
C SER A 166 -8.34 6.27 -24.62
N ARG A 167 -7.01 6.37 -24.75
CA ARG A 167 -6.13 5.19 -24.83
C ARG A 167 -6.21 4.34 -23.56
N ARG A 168 -6.51 4.97 -22.43
CA ARG A 168 -6.60 4.37 -21.10
C ARG A 168 -7.77 3.38 -21.00
N GLY A 169 -8.97 3.77 -21.46
CA GLY A 169 -10.15 2.90 -21.47
C GLY A 169 -9.96 1.60 -22.26
N ARG A 170 -9.30 1.67 -23.42
CA ARG A 170 -9.10 0.51 -24.30
C ARG A 170 -8.29 -0.65 -23.70
N ASN A 171 -7.62 -0.43 -22.57
CA ASN A 171 -6.87 -1.49 -21.87
C ASN A 171 -7.73 -2.23 -20.82
N THR A 172 -8.92 -1.73 -20.48
CA THR A 172 -9.78 -2.29 -19.42
C THR A 172 -10.04 -3.79 -19.62
N LEU A 173 -10.48 -4.19 -20.81
CA LEU A 173 -10.77 -5.60 -21.09
C LEU A 173 -9.53 -6.49 -20.93
N ARG A 174 -8.38 -6.03 -21.47
CA ARG A 174 -7.11 -6.77 -21.43
C ARG A 174 -6.66 -7.02 -19.99
N VAL A 175 -6.67 -6.01 -19.13
CA VAL A 175 -6.16 -6.14 -17.75
C VAL A 175 -7.05 -7.06 -16.91
N ILE A 176 -8.37 -7.04 -17.15
CA ILE A 176 -9.32 -7.96 -16.52
C ILE A 176 -9.07 -9.41 -16.99
N GLN A 177 -8.97 -9.63 -18.31
CA GLN A 177 -8.73 -10.97 -18.87
C GLN A 177 -7.39 -11.58 -18.42
N SER A 178 -6.37 -10.75 -18.22
CA SER A 178 -5.08 -11.19 -17.68
C SER A 178 -5.06 -11.47 -16.16
N GLY A 179 -6.15 -11.19 -15.46
CA GLY A 179 -6.26 -11.41 -14.01
C GLY A 179 -5.51 -10.41 -13.14
N PHE A 180 -4.99 -9.31 -13.71
CA PHE A 180 -4.37 -8.24 -12.93
C PHE A 180 -5.40 -7.41 -12.16
N MET A 181 -6.64 -7.32 -12.66
CA MET A 181 -7.73 -6.57 -12.05
C MET A 181 -8.97 -7.44 -11.84
N PRO A 182 -9.63 -7.36 -10.67
CA PRO A 182 -9.15 -6.70 -9.46
C PRO A 182 -7.96 -7.47 -8.85
N PRO A 183 -6.97 -6.77 -8.26
CA PRO A 183 -5.78 -7.43 -7.73
C PRO A 183 -6.15 -8.32 -6.53
N SER A 184 -5.50 -9.47 -6.41
CA SER A 184 -5.87 -10.48 -5.41
C SER A 184 -5.85 -9.97 -3.96
N TYR A 185 -4.98 -9.02 -3.61
CA TYR A 185 -4.92 -8.43 -2.27
C TYR A 185 -6.18 -7.63 -1.90
N TYR A 186 -6.92 -7.09 -2.90
CA TYR A 186 -8.10 -6.27 -2.69
C TYR A 186 -9.25 -7.07 -2.05
N THR A 187 -9.46 -8.30 -2.54
CA THR A 187 -10.54 -9.18 -2.06
C THR A 187 -10.08 -10.16 -0.97
N ARG A 188 -8.77 -10.45 -0.88
CA ARG A 188 -8.19 -11.49 0.01
C ARG A 188 -8.56 -11.34 1.48
N PHE A 189 -8.63 -10.12 2.00
CA PHE A 189 -8.88 -9.85 3.41
C PHE A 189 -10.37 -9.67 3.76
N GLY A 190 -11.27 -9.93 2.81
CA GLY A 190 -12.71 -9.73 3.02
C GLY A 190 -13.10 -8.26 3.26
N ARG A 191 -12.21 -7.32 2.91
CA ARG A 191 -12.48 -5.88 2.99
C ARG A 191 -13.27 -5.36 1.79
N HIS A 192 -13.17 -6.07 0.67
CA HIS A 192 -13.90 -5.80 -0.56
C HIS A 192 -14.53 -7.08 -1.15
N PRO A 193 -15.40 -7.78 -0.41
CA PRO A 193 -16.06 -8.99 -0.91
C PRO A 193 -16.94 -8.69 -2.14
N GLU A 194 -17.46 -7.47 -2.27
CA GLU A 194 -18.28 -7.00 -3.39
C GLU A 194 -17.55 -7.09 -4.75
N ALA A 195 -16.22 -6.95 -4.73
CA ALA A 195 -15.37 -7.00 -5.91
C ALA A 195 -14.93 -8.42 -6.27
N LYS A 196 -15.27 -9.43 -5.45
CA LYS A 196 -15.00 -10.84 -5.73
C LYS A 196 -16.08 -11.41 -6.65
N LEU A 197 -15.97 -11.10 -7.93
CA LEU A 197 -16.89 -11.59 -8.96
C LEU A 197 -16.82 -13.12 -9.09
N THR A 198 -17.98 -13.75 -9.24
CA THR A 198 -18.09 -15.16 -9.63
C THR A 198 -17.62 -15.37 -11.08
N ALA A 199 -17.40 -16.62 -11.48
CA ALA A 199 -17.04 -16.94 -12.86
C ALA A 199 -18.10 -16.46 -13.87
N GLU A 200 -19.39 -16.61 -13.53
CA GLU A 200 -20.49 -16.16 -14.39
C GLU A 200 -20.62 -14.64 -14.45
N GLU A 201 -20.45 -13.94 -13.31
CA GLU A 201 -20.38 -12.47 -13.29
C GLU A 201 -19.18 -11.96 -14.10
N MET A 202 -18.01 -12.61 -13.99
CA MET A 202 -16.82 -12.25 -14.77
C MET A 202 -17.06 -12.43 -16.27
N LYS A 203 -17.67 -13.55 -16.68
CA LYS A 203 -18.04 -13.79 -18.08
C LYS A 203 -19.02 -12.74 -18.60
N THR A 204 -20.01 -12.40 -17.79
CA THR A 204 -21.01 -11.36 -18.09
C THR A 204 -20.36 -9.99 -18.22
N LEU A 205 -19.43 -9.67 -17.31
CA LEU A 205 -18.66 -8.43 -17.34
C LEU A 205 -17.84 -8.33 -18.63
N ILE A 206 -17.10 -9.38 -18.99
CA ILE A 206 -16.27 -9.43 -20.20
C ILE A 206 -17.12 -9.19 -21.45
N ALA A 207 -18.23 -9.90 -21.61
CA ALA A 207 -19.13 -9.71 -22.75
C ALA A 207 -19.71 -8.28 -22.81
N GLY A 208 -20.07 -7.73 -21.65
CA GLY A 208 -20.55 -6.35 -21.56
C GLY A 208 -19.50 -5.30 -21.93
N LEU A 209 -18.24 -5.52 -21.56
CA LEU A 209 -17.11 -4.64 -21.88
C LEU A 209 -16.74 -4.71 -23.37
N GLU A 210 -16.83 -5.88 -23.99
CA GLU A 210 -16.68 -6.07 -25.44
C GLU A 210 -17.77 -5.34 -26.23
N ALA A 211 -18.98 -5.22 -25.68
CA ALA A 211 -20.05 -4.45 -26.30
C ALA A 211 -20.02 -2.95 -25.94
N THR A 212 -19.17 -2.51 -25.01
CA THR A 212 -19.11 -1.12 -24.56
C THR A 212 -18.05 -0.32 -25.33
N PRO A 213 -18.43 0.78 -26.04
CA PRO A 213 -17.48 1.58 -26.81
C PRO A 213 -16.35 2.17 -25.96
N GLY A 214 -15.13 2.09 -26.47
CA GLY A 214 -13.94 2.70 -25.85
C GLY A 214 -13.28 1.89 -24.72
N LEU A 215 -13.80 0.70 -24.38
CA LEU A 215 -13.25 -0.18 -23.33
C LEU A 215 -12.44 -1.38 -23.85
N HIS A 216 -12.44 -1.58 -25.16
CA HIS A 216 -11.67 -2.59 -25.86
C HIS A 216 -11.02 -1.97 -27.12
N ARG A 217 -10.02 -2.66 -27.67
CA ARG A 217 -9.36 -2.27 -28.93
C ARG A 217 -10.04 -2.92 -30.11
#